data_AF-A0A2T0G024-F1
#
_entry.id   AF-A0A2T0G024-F1
#
_cell.length_a   1.000
_cell.length_b   1.000
_cell.length_c   1.000
_cell.angle_alpha   90.00
_cell.angle_beta   90.00
_cell.angle_gamma   90.00
#
_symmetry.space_group_name_H-M   'P 1'
#
loop_
_entity.id
_entity.type
_entity.pdbx_description
1 polymer ?
#
loop_
_entity_poly.entity_id
_entity_poly.type
_entity_poly.pdbx_seq_one_letter_code
_entity_poly.pdbx_strand_id
1 'polypeptide(L)'
;MLKKFITLLTTLFLSFLMIGTVCAEETSYIRDEVSAFSSKEITEINKAAKAIEEQYHFKVYFLAAKSVGEDGILSYAEKVYQESAGTAEGILLAVDKEKNEWILYYAGNAKEKLGAKSDDILWKAFESGKNIYSGVRYYLNKVTKLLNASANPLLVDEADLLKPDQEKALLAKLKDVSKRQKCDVVVVTVKSLEGKSAQDFADDYFDYNGYGQGKNHDGVLFLISMAERKWHISTTGYGITAFTDAGLDYLSKQFLPDLKDGDYNAAFTTYAEQCDEFLTQARKGQPYDVKNLPKEPLSWYWIPGALAIGFGLAFLIVTGMKGQLKSVYHQTGATDYIKKNSLQITNAQEFFLYSNVDKKAKPEPSSSSDSGGSSTHTSSSDRSHGGSGGSF
;
A
#
# COMPACT_ATOMS: atom_id res chain seq x y z
N MET A 1 -29.58 66.28 -4.16
CA MET A 1 -29.65 64.80 -4.00
C MET A 1 -28.69 64.03 -4.93
N LEU A 2 -28.47 64.47 -6.17
CA LEU A 2 -27.64 63.77 -7.17
C LEU A 2 -26.24 63.30 -6.69
N LYS A 3 -25.49 64.11 -5.92
CA LYS A 3 -24.16 63.73 -5.42
C LYS A 3 -24.17 62.47 -4.53
N LYS A 4 -25.17 62.29 -3.66
CA LYS A 4 -25.25 61.10 -2.79
C LYS A 4 -25.58 59.82 -3.56
N PHE A 5 -26.28 59.94 -4.69
CA PHE A 5 -26.62 58.79 -5.55
C PHE A 5 -25.39 58.29 -6.33
N ILE A 6 -24.54 59.21 -6.81
CA ILE A 6 -23.27 58.87 -7.48
C ILE A 6 -22.32 58.16 -6.51
N THR A 7 -22.18 58.64 -5.26
CA THR A 7 -21.30 57.99 -4.28
C THR A 7 -21.76 56.58 -3.91
N LEU A 8 -23.07 56.32 -3.87
CA LEU A 8 -23.63 54.98 -3.60
C LEU A 8 -23.43 54.02 -4.77
N LEU A 9 -23.50 54.53 -6.01
CA LEU A 9 -23.26 53.73 -7.21
C LEU A 9 -21.78 53.36 -7.35
N THR A 10 -20.86 54.26 -7.00
CA THR A 10 -19.42 53.96 -7.00
C THR A 10 -18.98 52.98 -5.91
N THR A 11 -19.60 52.99 -4.72
CA THR A 11 -19.29 51.99 -3.70
C THR A 11 -19.87 50.61 -4.02
N LEU A 12 -21.07 50.55 -4.62
CA LEU A 12 -21.67 49.29 -5.06
C LEU A 12 -20.86 48.63 -6.20
N PHE A 13 -20.31 49.42 -7.12
CA PHE A 13 -19.44 48.90 -8.20
C PHE A 13 -18.06 48.46 -7.68
N LEU A 14 -17.57 49.04 -6.58
CA LEU A 14 -16.30 48.64 -5.96
C LEU A 14 -16.42 47.38 -5.08
N SER A 15 -17.60 47.09 -4.54
CA SER A 15 -17.85 45.83 -3.80
C SER A 15 -18.00 44.58 -4.69
N PHE A 16 -18.24 44.74 -5.99
CA PHE A 16 -18.39 43.60 -6.92
C PHE A 16 -17.06 43.17 -7.59
N LEU A 17 -15.95 43.88 -7.34
CA LEU A 17 -14.62 43.52 -7.83
C LEU A 17 -13.83 42.59 -6.89
N MET A 18 -14.38 42.25 -5.72
CA MET A 18 -13.73 41.41 -4.70
C MET A 18 -14.20 39.94 -4.73
N ILE A 19 -14.64 39.46 -5.90
CA ILE A 19 -14.47 38.05 -6.28
C ILE A 19 -13.27 37.99 -7.21
N GLY A 20 -12.11 38.37 -6.66
CA GLY A 20 -10.84 38.08 -7.29
C GLY A 20 -10.69 36.56 -7.35
N THR A 21 -10.79 36.01 -8.55
CA THR A 21 -10.47 34.62 -8.83
C THR A 21 -9.17 34.24 -8.14
N VAL A 22 -9.14 33.07 -7.51
CA VAL A 22 -7.88 32.38 -7.22
C VAL A 22 -7.26 32.05 -8.56
N CYS A 23 -6.51 33.00 -9.12
CA CYS A 23 -5.60 32.75 -10.21
C CYS A 23 -4.54 31.82 -9.64
N ALA A 24 -4.70 30.52 -9.90
CA ALA A 24 -3.60 29.59 -9.77
C ALA A 24 -2.44 30.16 -10.58
N GLU A 25 -1.32 30.39 -9.92
CA GLU A 25 -0.08 30.83 -10.54
C GLU A 25 0.31 29.73 -11.55
N GLU A 26 0.06 29.97 -12.84
CA GLU A 26 0.35 28.99 -13.88
C GLU A 26 1.88 28.84 -13.97
N THR A 27 2.41 27.81 -13.33
CA THR A 27 3.81 27.41 -13.46
C THR A 27 4.11 27.14 -14.93
N SER A 28 4.83 28.07 -15.58
CA SER A 28 5.24 27.89 -16.97
C SER A 28 6.48 27.02 -17.02
N TYR A 29 6.34 25.83 -17.58
CA TYR A 29 7.42 24.86 -17.81
C TYR A 29 8.18 25.15 -19.10
N ILE A 30 7.72 26.14 -19.88
CA ILE A 30 8.38 26.61 -21.09
C ILE A 30 8.67 28.11 -21.02
N ARG A 31 9.87 28.50 -21.46
CA ARG A 31 10.25 29.88 -21.75
C ARG A 31 10.58 29.99 -23.24
N ASP A 32 9.81 30.79 -23.97
CA ASP A 32 9.94 30.99 -25.42
C ASP A 32 10.21 32.47 -25.73
N GLU A 33 11.49 32.78 -25.96
CA GLU A 33 11.96 34.16 -26.20
C GLU A 33 12.00 34.52 -27.69
N VAL A 34 11.86 33.49 -28.53
CA VAL A 34 11.93 33.55 -29.99
C VAL A 34 10.54 33.45 -30.64
N SER A 35 9.48 33.39 -29.83
CA SER A 35 8.08 33.22 -30.28
C SER A 35 7.92 32.02 -31.24
N ALA A 36 8.57 30.91 -30.89
CA ALA A 36 8.59 29.68 -31.67
C ALA A 36 7.34 28.80 -31.50
N PHE A 37 6.49 29.06 -30.50
CA PHE A 37 5.32 28.25 -30.19
C PHE A 37 4.03 29.09 -30.20
N SER A 38 2.94 28.50 -30.68
CA SER A 38 1.61 29.06 -30.47
C SER A 38 1.14 28.88 -29.03
N SER A 39 0.18 29.70 -28.58
CA SER A 39 -0.41 29.60 -27.24
C SER A 39 -0.95 28.20 -26.94
N LYS A 40 -1.58 27.53 -27.92
CA LYS A 40 -2.08 26.16 -27.80
C LYS A 40 -0.96 25.14 -27.58
N GLU A 41 0.17 25.31 -28.25
CA GLU A 41 1.34 24.43 -28.10
C GLU A 41 2.00 24.62 -26.73
N ILE A 42 2.08 25.86 -26.24
CA ILE A 42 2.54 26.18 -24.88
C ILE A 42 1.65 25.51 -23.83
N THR A 43 0.32 25.61 -23.94
CA THR A 43 -0.63 24.94 -23.01
C THR A 43 -0.42 23.43 -23.01
N GLU A 44 -0.26 22.81 -24.18
CA GLU A 44 -0.03 21.36 -24.30
C GLU A 44 1.33 20.92 -23.72
N ILE A 45 2.38 21.73 -23.86
CA ILE A 45 3.70 21.49 -23.27
C ILE A 45 3.62 21.61 -21.74
N ASN A 46 3.04 22.70 -21.21
CA ASN A 46 2.87 22.91 -19.77
C ASN A 46 2.04 21.79 -19.12
N LYS A 47 0.96 21.35 -19.77
CA LYS A 47 0.15 20.22 -19.30
C LYS A 47 0.94 18.91 -19.24
N ALA A 48 1.77 18.64 -20.25
CA ALA A 48 2.60 17.43 -20.29
C ALA A 48 3.73 17.47 -19.22
N ALA A 49 4.41 18.62 -19.06
CA ALA A 49 5.44 18.79 -18.05
C ALA A 49 4.87 18.71 -16.61
N LYS A 50 3.72 19.34 -16.35
CA LYS A 50 3.01 19.24 -15.08
C LYS A 50 2.62 17.81 -14.72
N ALA A 51 2.18 17.00 -15.68
CA ALA A 51 1.90 15.59 -15.45
C ALA A 51 3.16 14.77 -15.06
N ILE A 52 4.35 15.18 -15.49
CA ILE A 52 5.61 14.57 -15.06
C ILE A 52 5.96 15.01 -13.63
N GLU A 53 5.78 16.29 -13.28
CA GLU A 53 5.97 16.76 -11.90
C GLU A 53 5.01 16.06 -10.91
N GLU A 54 3.73 15.98 -11.25
CA GLU A 54 2.70 15.33 -10.43
C GLU A 54 2.89 13.82 -10.27
N GLN A 55 3.53 13.14 -11.25
CA GLN A 55 3.73 11.69 -11.22
C GLN A 55 5.08 11.25 -10.65
N TYR A 56 6.18 11.95 -10.96
CA TYR A 56 7.55 11.51 -10.63
C TYR A 56 8.28 12.46 -9.67
N HIS A 57 7.61 13.52 -9.20
CA HIS A 57 8.17 14.63 -8.41
C HIS A 57 9.40 15.26 -9.06
N PHE A 58 9.40 15.29 -10.40
CA PHE A 58 10.54 15.63 -11.23
C PHE A 58 10.14 16.72 -12.22
N LYS A 59 10.78 17.88 -12.14
CA LYS A 59 10.42 19.02 -13.01
C LYS A 59 11.11 18.92 -14.36
N VAL A 60 10.40 19.26 -15.43
CA VAL A 60 10.94 19.22 -16.80
C VAL A 60 10.64 20.53 -17.50
N TYR A 61 11.68 21.29 -17.80
CA TYR A 61 11.58 22.59 -18.45
C TYR A 61 12.15 22.57 -19.87
N PHE A 62 11.70 23.55 -20.67
CA PHE A 62 12.26 23.85 -21.98
C PHE A 62 12.49 25.36 -22.15
N LEU A 63 13.64 25.72 -22.71
CA LEU A 63 14.06 27.09 -22.98
C LEU A 63 14.44 27.23 -24.46
N ALA A 64 13.67 28.04 -25.21
CA ALA A 64 14.10 28.55 -26.51
C ALA A 64 14.68 29.95 -26.30
N ALA A 65 16.00 30.00 -26.12
CA ALA A 65 16.73 31.24 -25.86
C ALA A 65 16.84 32.06 -27.15
N LYS A 66 16.71 33.39 -27.03
CA LYS A 66 16.89 34.29 -28.18
C LYS A 66 18.37 34.54 -28.47
N SER A 67 19.11 35.01 -27.47
CA SER A 67 20.54 35.28 -27.59
C SER A 67 21.18 35.08 -26.24
N VAL A 68 22.19 34.20 -26.20
CA VAL A 68 22.94 33.91 -24.98
C VAL A 68 24.05 34.95 -24.80
N GLY A 69 24.10 35.60 -23.63
CA GLY A 69 25.14 36.58 -23.27
C GLY A 69 26.55 36.00 -23.21
N GLU A 70 27.53 36.82 -22.80
CA GLU A 70 28.95 36.44 -22.76
C GLU A 70 29.21 35.24 -21.82
N ASP A 71 28.37 35.03 -20.79
CA ASP A 71 28.49 33.96 -19.80
C ASP A 71 28.10 32.55 -20.30
N GLY A 72 27.63 32.41 -21.53
CA GLY A 72 27.33 31.12 -22.17
C GLY A 72 25.99 30.46 -21.77
N ILE A 73 25.58 29.45 -22.55
CA ILE A 73 24.21 28.88 -22.49
C ILE A 73 23.93 28.12 -21.20
N LEU A 74 24.97 27.54 -20.59
CA LEU A 74 24.89 26.84 -19.31
C LEU A 74 24.46 27.78 -18.17
N SER A 75 25.18 28.90 -18.01
CA SER A 75 24.92 29.91 -16.98
C SER A 75 23.51 30.50 -17.13
N TYR A 76 23.05 30.65 -18.37
CA TYR A 76 21.70 31.12 -18.66
C TYR A 76 20.63 30.07 -18.32
N ALA A 77 20.84 28.82 -18.73
CA ALA A 77 19.96 27.70 -18.43
C ALA A 77 19.80 27.47 -16.91
N GLU A 78 20.91 27.53 -16.16
CA GLU A 78 20.91 27.47 -14.70
C GLU A 78 20.08 28.60 -14.08
N LYS A 79 20.33 29.86 -14.46
CA LYS A 79 19.58 31.00 -13.95
C LYS A 79 18.07 30.86 -14.19
N VAL A 80 17.68 30.50 -15.41
CA VAL A 80 16.27 30.30 -15.78
C VAL A 80 15.63 29.15 -14.97
N TYR A 81 16.39 28.08 -14.71
CA TYR A 81 15.91 26.99 -13.84
C TYR A 81 15.72 27.47 -12.40
N GLN A 82 16.71 28.12 -11.81
CA GLN A 82 16.66 28.59 -10.41
C GLN A 82 15.53 29.61 -10.20
N GLU A 83 15.28 30.52 -11.16
CA GLU A 83 14.12 31.43 -11.15
C GLU A 83 12.76 30.70 -11.15
N SER A 84 12.67 29.53 -11.82
CA SER A 84 11.40 28.84 -12.10
C SER A 84 11.11 27.68 -11.13
N ALA A 85 12.16 27.08 -10.57
CA ALA A 85 12.13 25.81 -9.84
C ALA A 85 12.95 25.83 -8.53
N GLY A 86 13.84 26.81 -8.35
CA GLY A 86 14.84 26.79 -7.29
C GLY A 86 15.67 25.50 -7.32
N THR A 87 15.87 24.91 -6.14
CA THR A 87 16.64 23.67 -5.95
C THR A 87 15.85 22.38 -6.20
N ALA A 88 14.62 22.45 -6.74
CA ALA A 88 13.81 21.26 -6.99
C ALA A 88 14.47 20.32 -8.02
N GLU A 89 14.36 19.01 -7.80
CA GLU A 89 14.91 18.00 -8.71
C GLU A 89 14.24 18.09 -10.10
N GLY A 90 15.07 18.08 -11.15
CA GLY A 90 14.57 18.17 -12.51
C GLY A 90 15.63 18.48 -13.55
N ILE A 91 15.16 18.79 -14.75
CA ILE A 91 16.00 19.00 -15.93
C ILE A 91 15.44 20.13 -16.81
N LEU A 92 16.32 20.86 -17.47
CA LEU A 92 15.99 21.89 -18.45
C LEU A 92 16.79 21.68 -19.74
N LEU A 93 16.08 21.56 -20.86
CA LEU A 93 16.68 21.60 -22.19
C LEU A 93 16.65 23.03 -22.70
N ALA A 94 17.82 23.63 -22.88
CA ALA A 94 17.99 24.95 -23.49
C ALA A 94 18.53 24.81 -24.91
N VAL A 95 17.97 25.61 -25.83
CA VAL A 95 18.39 25.69 -27.23
C VAL A 95 18.54 27.16 -27.62
N ASP A 96 19.75 27.56 -28.03
CA ASP A 96 20.06 28.84 -28.63
C ASP A 96 19.93 28.71 -30.16
N LYS A 97 18.99 29.45 -30.76
CA LYS A 97 18.77 29.45 -32.21
C LYS A 97 19.75 30.32 -33.00
N GLU A 98 20.35 31.34 -32.39
CA GLU A 98 21.30 32.24 -33.05
C GLU A 98 22.68 31.58 -33.18
N LYS A 99 23.11 30.83 -32.15
CA LYS A 99 24.40 30.12 -32.13
C LYS A 99 24.31 28.65 -32.55
N ASN A 100 23.10 28.09 -32.66
CA ASN A 100 22.86 26.66 -32.88
C ASN A 100 23.52 25.78 -31.80
N GLU A 101 23.46 26.25 -30.54
CA GLU A 101 23.96 25.57 -29.35
C GLU A 101 22.80 24.99 -28.54
N TRP A 102 23.04 23.91 -27.81
CA TRP A 102 22.08 23.32 -26.88
C TRP A 102 22.77 22.84 -25.62
N ILE A 103 22.02 22.76 -24.53
CA ILE A 103 22.50 22.15 -23.28
C ILE A 103 21.36 21.56 -22.46
N LEU A 104 21.69 20.54 -21.67
CA LEU A 104 20.82 19.99 -20.64
C LEU A 104 21.38 20.38 -19.27
N TYR A 105 20.65 21.23 -18.56
CA TYR A 105 20.91 21.53 -17.15
C TYR A 105 20.18 20.51 -16.27
N TYR A 106 20.89 19.91 -15.32
CA TYR A 106 20.36 18.93 -14.38
C TYR A 106 20.42 19.53 -12.96
N ALA A 107 19.31 19.47 -12.23
CA ALA A 107 19.21 19.97 -10.86
C ALA A 107 18.96 18.84 -9.86
N GLY A 108 19.67 18.87 -8.72
CA GLY A 108 19.66 17.78 -7.75
C GLY A 108 20.19 16.47 -8.34
N ASN A 109 19.61 15.34 -7.94
CA ASN A 109 20.05 14.00 -8.37
C ASN A 109 19.52 13.61 -9.77
N ALA A 110 19.01 14.57 -10.54
CA ALA A 110 18.37 14.33 -11.82
C ALA A 110 19.24 13.59 -12.85
N LYS A 111 20.56 13.80 -12.83
CA LYS A 111 21.48 13.11 -13.75
C LYS A 111 21.68 11.63 -13.40
N GLU A 112 21.62 11.29 -12.12
CA GLU A 112 21.66 9.90 -11.63
C GLU A 112 20.32 9.22 -11.95
N LYS A 113 19.21 9.88 -11.61
CA LYS A 113 17.84 9.40 -11.86
C LYS A 113 17.55 9.18 -13.35
N LEU A 114 18.06 10.01 -14.27
CA LEU A 114 17.90 9.79 -15.72
C LEU A 114 19.00 8.90 -16.34
N GLY A 115 20.06 8.60 -15.59
CA GLY A 115 21.19 7.77 -16.00
C GLY A 115 22.26 8.50 -16.82
N ALA A 116 23.49 7.99 -16.75
CA ALA A 116 24.70 8.61 -17.32
C ALA A 116 24.73 8.76 -18.86
N LYS A 117 23.77 8.18 -19.58
CA LYS A 117 23.61 8.32 -21.05
C LYS A 117 22.42 9.22 -21.45
N SER A 118 21.78 9.88 -20.48
CA SER A 118 20.58 10.69 -20.73
C SER A 118 20.83 11.83 -21.72
N ASP A 119 21.99 12.50 -21.67
CA ASP A 119 22.35 13.64 -22.51
C ASP A 119 22.08 13.37 -24.03
N ASP A 120 22.71 12.32 -24.58
CA ASP A 120 22.59 11.89 -25.99
C ASP A 120 21.17 11.38 -26.34
N ILE A 121 20.55 10.64 -25.40
CA ILE A 121 19.22 10.03 -25.59
C ILE A 121 18.13 11.11 -25.67
N LEU A 122 18.24 12.16 -24.86
CA LEU A 122 17.30 13.27 -24.80
C LEU A 122 17.46 14.22 -25.97
N TRP A 123 18.70 14.55 -26.37
CA TRP A 123 18.95 15.37 -27.54
C TRP A 123 18.45 14.72 -28.83
N LYS A 124 18.80 13.44 -29.08
CA LYS A 124 18.29 12.69 -30.24
C LYS A 124 16.77 12.59 -30.28
N ALA A 125 16.11 12.57 -29.11
CA ALA A 125 14.65 12.61 -29.04
C ALA A 125 14.09 13.95 -29.53
N PHE A 126 14.71 15.06 -29.13
CA PHE A 126 14.36 16.40 -29.58
C PHE A 126 14.60 16.57 -31.10
N GLU A 127 15.77 16.19 -31.60
CA GLU A 127 16.11 16.25 -33.04
C GLU A 127 15.21 15.38 -33.92
N SER A 128 14.62 14.30 -33.38
CA SER A 128 13.67 13.46 -34.11
C SER A 128 12.36 14.20 -34.47
N GLY A 129 12.12 15.38 -33.89
CA GLY A 129 10.95 16.21 -34.19
C GLY A 129 11.01 16.86 -35.58
N LYS A 130 9.91 16.81 -36.33
CA LYS A 130 9.76 17.51 -37.62
C LYS A 130 9.78 19.05 -37.49
N ASN A 131 9.50 19.55 -36.29
CA ASN A 131 9.52 20.95 -35.89
C ASN A 131 9.78 21.05 -34.39
N ILE A 132 10.07 22.25 -33.90
CA ILE A 132 10.43 22.49 -32.49
C ILE A 132 9.37 21.99 -31.50
N TYR A 133 8.07 22.15 -31.80
CA TYR A 133 6.98 21.62 -30.98
C TYR A 133 7.03 20.09 -30.84
N SER A 134 7.14 19.37 -31.96
CA SER A 134 7.27 17.92 -31.93
C SER A 134 8.57 17.44 -31.27
N GLY A 135 9.65 18.21 -31.38
CA GLY A 135 10.91 17.96 -30.67
C GLY A 135 10.73 18.06 -29.16
N VAL A 136 10.12 19.13 -28.64
CA VAL A 136 9.80 19.25 -27.21
C VAL A 136 8.89 18.11 -26.74
N ARG A 137 7.85 17.75 -27.52
CA ARG A 137 6.96 16.63 -27.17
C ARG A 137 7.70 15.27 -27.13
N TYR A 138 8.67 15.04 -28.01
CA TYR A 138 9.50 13.83 -27.98
C TYR A 138 10.52 13.85 -26.84
N TYR A 139 11.13 14.99 -26.54
CA TYR A 139 11.97 15.19 -25.36
C TYR A 139 11.19 14.88 -24.06
N LEU A 140 10.02 15.49 -23.84
CA LEU A 140 9.19 15.23 -22.65
C LEU A 140 8.83 13.75 -22.52
N ASN A 141 8.37 13.11 -23.61
CA ASN A 141 8.08 11.68 -23.63
C ASN A 141 9.33 10.82 -23.35
N LYS A 142 10.51 11.24 -23.81
CA LYS A 142 11.77 10.55 -23.53
C LYS A 142 12.17 10.68 -22.07
N VAL A 143 12.03 11.86 -21.45
CA VAL A 143 12.21 12.06 -20.01
C VAL A 143 11.25 11.16 -19.24
N THR A 144 9.96 11.14 -19.59
CA THR A 144 8.99 10.20 -19.01
C THR A 144 9.44 8.74 -19.16
N LYS A 145 9.95 8.33 -20.33
CA LYS A 145 10.44 6.96 -20.54
C LYS A 145 11.68 6.64 -19.70
N LEU A 146 12.61 7.58 -19.54
CA LEU A 146 13.79 7.42 -18.68
C LEU A 146 13.36 7.34 -17.21
N LEU A 147 12.47 8.21 -16.74
CA LEU A 147 11.91 8.15 -15.38
C LEU A 147 11.11 6.86 -15.10
N ASN A 148 10.49 6.25 -16.11
CA ASN A 148 9.86 4.93 -15.99
C ASN A 148 10.87 3.76 -16.05
N ALA A 149 12.06 3.99 -16.61
CA ALA A 149 13.14 3.00 -16.64
C ALA A 149 14.04 3.10 -15.40
N SER A 150 14.06 4.25 -14.73
CA SER A 150 14.68 4.48 -13.43
C SER A 150 13.73 4.28 -12.26
N ALA A 151 12.42 4.24 -12.50
CA ALA A 151 11.47 3.72 -11.52
C ALA A 151 11.80 2.24 -11.32
N ASN A 152 12.22 1.91 -10.09
CA ASN A 152 12.73 0.60 -9.77
C ASN A 152 11.76 -0.50 -10.21
N PRO A 153 12.26 -1.61 -10.77
CA PRO A 153 11.39 -2.71 -11.17
C PRO A 153 10.61 -3.22 -9.95
N LEU A 154 9.28 -3.11 -10.02
CA LEU A 154 8.38 -3.61 -8.97
C LEU A 154 8.40 -5.15 -8.86
N LEU A 155 8.96 -5.84 -9.85
CA LEU A 155 9.28 -7.26 -9.80
C LEU A 155 10.76 -7.44 -10.11
N VAL A 156 11.49 -8.04 -9.18
CA VAL A 156 12.87 -8.50 -9.36
C VAL A 156 12.89 -9.99 -9.08
N ASP A 157 13.27 -10.80 -10.08
CA ASP A 157 13.37 -12.26 -9.95
C ASP A 157 14.81 -12.74 -10.15
N GLU A 158 15.72 -12.41 -9.22
CA GLU A 158 17.13 -12.85 -9.32
C GLU A 158 17.30 -14.35 -9.10
N ALA A 159 16.32 -15.01 -8.45
CA ALA A 159 16.32 -16.44 -8.24
C ALA A 159 15.72 -17.27 -9.40
N ASP A 160 15.22 -16.63 -10.47
CA ASP A 160 14.71 -17.28 -11.70
C ASP A 160 13.55 -18.26 -11.39
N LEU A 161 12.58 -17.79 -10.59
CA LEU A 161 11.44 -18.58 -10.09
C LEU A 161 10.22 -18.54 -11.02
N LEU A 162 10.14 -17.54 -11.90
CA LEU A 162 8.99 -17.25 -12.75
C LEU A 162 9.31 -17.43 -14.23
N LYS A 163 8.32 -17.89 -14.99
CA LYS A 163 8.43 -17.92 -16.46
C LYS A 163 8.22 -16.50 -17.02
N PRO A 164 8.76 -16.15 -18.21
CA PRO A 164 8.63 -14.81 -18.78
C PRO A 164 7.18 -14.30 -18.94
N ASP A 165 6.21 -15.20 -19.22
CA ASP A 165 4.79 -14.84 -19.29
C ASP A 165 4.18 -14.56 -17.89
N GLN A 166 4.66 -15.26 -16.85
CA GLN A 166 4.28 -15.06 -15.45
C GLN A 166 4.86 -13.74 -14.92
N GLU A 167 6.16 -13.49 -15.12
CA GLU A 167 6.79 -12.20 -14.80
C GLU A 167 6.03 -11.02 -15.40
N LYS A 168 5.68 -11.12 -16.69
CA LYS A 168 4.98 -10.07 -17.43
C LYS A 168 3.57 -9.83 -16.87
N ALA A 169 2.85 -10.89 -16.51
CA ALA A 169 1.51 -10.79 -15.93
C ALA A 169 1.55 -10.20 -14.50
N LEU A 170 2.48 -10.68 -13.67
CA LEU A 170 2.69 -10.20 -12.31
C LEU A 170 3.16 -8.75 -12.28
N LEU A 171 4.15 -8.37 -13.08
CA LEU A 171 4.63 -7.00 -13.20
C LEU A 171 3.54 -6.03 -13.70
N ALA A 172 2.65 -6.48 -14.58
CA ALA A 172 1.49 -5.68 -15.00
C ALA A 172 0.50 -5.44 -13.84
N LYS A 173 0.24 -6.48 -13.03
CA LYS A 173 -0.60 -6.39 -11.82
C LYS A 173 0.01 -5.46 -10.76
N LEU A 174 1.29 -5.65 -10.42
CA LEU A 174 2.02 -4.81 -9.46
C LEU A 174 2.03 -3.34 -9.89
N LYS A 175 2.21 -3.05 -11.19
CA LYS A 175 2.12 -1.68 -11.75
C LYS A 175 0.71 -1.08 -11.67
N ASP A 176 -0.33 -1.86 -11.92
CA ASP A 176 -1.72 -1.38 -11.78
C ASP A 176 -2.06 -1.05 -10.32
N VAL A 177 -1.81 -2.00 -9.41
CA VAL A 177 -2.05 -1.82 -7.97
C VAL A 177 -1.25 -0.63 -7.45
N SER A 178 0.05 -0.55 -7.72
CA SER A 178 0.89 0.56 -7.22
C SER A 178 0.43 1.93 -7.73
N LYS A 179 0.01 2.01 -9.00
CA LYS A 179 -0.49 3.26 -9.60
C LYS A 179 -1.84 3.68 -9.04
N ARG A 180 -2.79 2.75 -8.87
CA ARG A 180 -4.11 3.02 -8.27
C ARG A 180 -3.99 3.32 -6.79
N GLN A 181 -3.20 2.54 -6.07
CA GLN A 181 -3.04 2.64 -4.63
C GLN A 181 -2.01 3.68 -4.20
N LYS A 182 -1.27 4.32 -5.11
CA LYS A 182 -0.27 5.37 -4.76
C LYS A 182 0.66 4.92 -3.63
N CYS A 183 1.05 3.66 -3.68
CA CYS A 183 1.84 2.94 -2.70
C CYS A 183 2.56 1.84 -3.48
N ASP A 184 3.88 1.79 -3.48
CA ASP A 184 4.60 0.78 -4.28
C ASP A 184 4.39 -0.61 -3.69
N VAL A 185 3.95 -1.56 -4.52
CA VAL A 185 3.86 -2.98 -4.17
C VAL A 185 4.95 -3.72 -4.95
N VAL A 186 5.92 -4.26 -4.22
CA VAL A 186 7.18 -4.78 -4.77
C VAL A 186 7.36 -6.25 -4.43
N VAL A 187 7.83 -7.05 -5.37
CA VAL A 187 8.25 -8.44 -5.15
C VAL A 187 9.72 -8.59 -5.53
N VAL A 188 10.52 -9.14 -4.64
CA VAL A 188 11.96 -9.37 -4.82
C VAL A 188 12.29 -10.83 -4.47
N THR A 189 12.84 -11.56 -5.41
CA THR A 189 13.43 -12.89 -5.18
C THR A 189 14.95 -12.76 -5.24
N VAL A 190 15.64 -13.37 -4.26
CA VAL A 190 17.11 -13.43 -4.21
C VAL A 190 17.59 -14.85 -3.97
N LYS A 191 18.83 -15.12 -4.39
CA LYS A 191 19.43 -16.44 -4.22
C LYS A 191 19.87 -16.70 -2.77
N SER A 192 20.39 -15.69 -2.07
CA SER A 192 20.80 -15.73 -0.66
C SER A 192 20.71 -14.34 -0.04
N LEU A 193 20.64 -14.26 1.29
CA LEU A 193 20.66 -13.01 2.07
C LEU A 193 22.08 -12.52 2.41
N GLU A 194 23.12 -13.17 1.89
CA GLU A 194 24.54 -12.82 2.10
C GLU A 194 24.96 -12.71 3.58
N GLY A 195 24.28 -13.47 4.45
CA GLY A 195 24.52 -13.48 5.91
C GLY A 195 23.74 -12.42 6.70
N LYS A 196 22.96 -11.54 6.06
CA LYS A 196 21.99 -10.66 6.73
C LYS A 196 20.76 -11.42 7.22
N SER A 197 19.98 -10.82 8.12
CA SER A 197 18.61 -11.30 8.36
C SER A 197 17.70 -10.93 7.17
N ALA A 198 16.57 -11.63 7.04
CA ALA A 198 15.62 -11.35 5.97
C ALA A 198 14.94 -9.97 6.14
N GLN A 199 14.86 -9.47 7.37
CA GLN A 199 14.37 -8.14 7.69
C GLN A 199 15.37 -7.07 7.25
N ASP A 200 16.61 -7.13 7.76
CA ASP A 200 17.64 -6.14 7.43
C ASP A 200 17.89 -6.08 5.92
N PHE A 201 17.88 -7.22 5.23
CA PHE A 201 18.00 -7.26 3.78
C PHE A 201 16.81 -6.60 3.09
N ALA A 202 15.57 -6.88 3.50
CA ALA A 202 14.38 -6.30 2.89
C ALA A 202 14.31 -4.78 3.08
N ASP A 203 14.64 -4.31 4.29
CA ASP A 203 14.66 -2.87 4.63
C ASP A 203 15.76 -2.14 3.86
N ASP A 204 17.01 -2.64 3.88
CA ASP A 204 18.12 -2.08 3.11
C ASP A 204 17.84 -2.09 1.60
N TYR A 205 17.22 -3.16 1.08
CA TYR A 205 16.86 -3.25 -0.34
C TYR A 205 15.76 -2.26 -0.70
N PHE A 206 14.79 -2.04 0.18
CA PHE A 206 13.75 -1.02 0.00
C PHE A 206 14.38 0.38 -0.10
N ASP A 207 15.27 0.69 0.85
CA ASP A 207 15.84 2.02 1.03
C ASP A 207 16.87 2.38 -0.03
N TYR A 208 17.85 1.50 -0.29
CA TYR A 208 18.96 1.80 -1.20
C TYR A 208 18.57 1.78 -2.68
N ASN A 209 17.54 1.03 -3.06
CA ASN A 209 16.96 1.16 -4.40
C ASN A 209 16.04 2.40 -4.47
N GLY A 210 15.48 2.86 -3.35
CA GLY A 210 14.63 4.05 -3.31
C GLY A 210 13.18 3.76 -3.72
N TYR A 211 12.61 2.66 -3.22
CA TYR A 211 11.20 2.35 -3.38
C TYR A 211 10.31 3.28 -2.53
N GLY A 212 9.01 3.32 -2.87
CA GLY A 212 7.96 4.03 -2.14
C GLY A 212 7.46 5.28 -2.86
N GLN A 213 6.15 5.51 -2.79
CA GLN A 213 5.47 6.63 -3.45
C GLN A 213 5.42 7.88 -2.56
N GLY A 214 5.60 9.05 -3.19
CA GLY A 214 5.49 10.35 -2.51
C GLY A 214 6.55 10.62 -1.44
N LYS A 215 6.35 11.68 -0.65
CA LYS A 215 7.32 12.15 0.36
C LYS A 215 7.50 11.21 1.56
N ASN A 216 6.53 10.34 1.80
CA ASN A 216 6.53 9.41 2.93
C ASN A 216 7.08 8.03 2.54
N HIS A 217 7.46 7.84 1.26
CA HIS A 217 7.83 6.56 0.69
C HIS A 217 6.77 5.48 0.95
N ASP A 218 5.51 5.76 0.59
CA ASP A 218 4.41 4.83 0.78
C ASP A 218 4.67 3.54 -0.02
N GLY A 219 4.89 2.41 0.65
CA GLY A 219 5.23 1.16 -0.02
C GLY A 219 5.19 -0.08 0.86
N VAL A 220 5.23 -1.22 0.19
CA VAL A 220 5.37 -2.56 0.76
C VAL A 220 6.20 -3.43 -0.19
N LEU A 221 7.18 -4.15 0.35
CA LEU A 221 8.08 -5.02 -0.39
C LEU A 221 8.08 -6.41 0.19
N PHE A 222 7.88 -7.41 -0.66
CA PHE A 222 7.93 -8.82 -0.31
C PHE A 222 9.20 -9.46 -0.84
N LEU A 223 10.11 -9.78 0.07
CA LEU A 223 11.38 -10.45 -0.18
C LEU A 223 11.23 -11.96 0.02
N ILE A 224 11.78 -12.75 -0.90
CA ILE A 224 12.03 -14.19 -0.73
C ILE A 224 13.50 -14.50 -1.00
N SER A 225 14.13 -15.26 -0.10
CA SER A 225 15.45 -15.85 -0.34
C SER A 225 15.39 -17.37 -0.39
N MET A 226 16.00 -17.93 -1.44
CA MET A 226 15.96 -19.36 -1.73
C MET A 226 16.98 -20.20 -0.94
N ALA A 227 18.18 -19.69 -0.66
CA ALA A 227 19.19 -20.42 0.11
C ALA A 227 18.78 -20.63 1.57
N GLU A 228 18.23 -19.60 2.21
CA GLU A 228 17.81 -19.66 3.62
C GLU A 228 16.35 -20.11 3.79
N ARG A 229 15.59 -20.23 2.69
CA ARG A 229 14.12 -20.44 2.67
C ARG A 229 13.38 -19.50 3.63
N LYS A 230 13.70 -18.22 3.52
CA LYS A 230 13.12 -17.14 4.34
C LYS A 230 12.37 -16.15 3.47
N TRP A 231 11.35 -15.56 4.06
CA TRP A 231 10.60 -14.46 3.48
C TRP A 231 10.48 -13.31 4.49
N HIS A 232 10.36 -12.09 3.98
CA HIS A 232 10.05 -10.92 4.80
C HIS A 232 9.20 -9.92 4.00
N ILE A 233 8.28 -9.25 4.66
CA ILE A 233 7.51 -8.13 4.14
C ILE A 233 7.94 -6.89 4.90
N SER A 234 8.58 -5.95 4.22
CA SER A 234 8.92 -4.62 4.75
C SER A 234 7.85 -3.62 4.33
N THR A 235 7.43 -2.71 5.23
CA THR A 235 6.40 -1.69 4.98
C THR A 235 6.90 -0.31 5.38
N THR A 236 6.59 0.71 4.57
CA THR A 236 7.02 2.10 4.80
C THR A 236 5.90 3.09 4.51
N GLY A 237 5.95 4.26 5.16
CA GLY A 237 4.95 5.31 5.00
C GLY A 237 3.53 4.82 5.30
N TYR A 238 2.59 5.06 4.39
CA TYR A 238 1.21 4.56 4.47
C TYR A 238 1.13 3.02 4.48
N GLY A 239 2.14 2.31 3.96
CA GLY A 239 2.24 0.85 4.09
C GLY A 239 2.19 0.39 5.54
N ILE A 240 2.90 1.07 6.45
CA ILE A 240 2.86 0.78 7.89
C ILE A 240 1.43 0.92 8.42
N THR A 241 0.65 1.90 7.96
CA THR A 241 -0.74 2.10 8.41
C THR A 241 -1.71 1.08 7.81
N ALA A 242 -1.45 0.60 6.60
CA ALA A 242 -2.34 -0.32 5.89
C ALA A 242 -2.12 -1.80 6.24
N PHE A 243 -0.89 -2.18 6.55
CA PHE A 243 -0.46 -3.54 6.85
C PHE A 243 -0.08 -3.65 8.34
N THR A 244 -1.08 -3.81 9.21
CA THR A 244 -0.86 -3.98 10.66
C THR A 244 -0.27 -5.34 10.98
N ASP A 245 0.25 -5.54 12.19
CA ASP A 245 0.87 -6.81 12.61
C ASP A 245 -0.12 -8.00 12.43
N ALA A 246 -1.38 -7.79 12.81
CA ALA A 246 -2.45 -8.77 12.65
C ALA A 246 -2.86 -8.97 11.17
N GLY A 247 -2.83 -7.89 10.38
CA GLY A 247 -3.02 -7.97 8.93
C GLY A 247 -1.90 -8.76 8.24
N LEU A 248 -0.64 -8.55 8.61
CA LEU A 248 0.52 -9.24 8.05
C LEU A 248 0.51 -10.74 8.40
N ASP A 249 0.10 -11.11 9.61
CA ASP A 249 -0.14 -12.52 9.99
C ASP A 249 -1.22 -13.17 9.09
N TYR A 250 -2.36 -12.50 8.87
CA TYR A 250 -3.40 -12.98 7.94
C TYR A 250 -2.90 -13.08 6.49
N LEU A 251 -2.19 -12.07 5.99
CA LEU A 251 -1.61 -12.01 4.66
C LEU A 251 -0.63 -13.17 4.44
N SER A 252 0.22 -13.47 5.42
CA SER A 252 1.18 -14.56 5.34
C SER A 252 0.51 -15.92 5.14
N LYS A 253 -0.64 -16.16 5.79
CA LYS A 253 -1.40 -17.42 5.65
C LYS A 253 -1.99 -17.61 4.26
N GLN A 254 -2.18 -16.54 3.48
CA GLN A 254 -2.72 -16.65 2.12
C GLN A 254 -1.67 -17.18 1.13
N PHE A 255 -0.41 -16.73 1.21
CA PHE A 255 0.65 -17.13 0.27
C PHE A 255 1.58 -18.25 0.77
N LEU A 256 1.65 -18.51 2.08
CA LEU A 256 2.54 -19.52 2.65
C LEU A 256 2.29 -20.97 2.17
N PRO A 257 1.05 -21.41 1.85
CA PRO A 257 0.83 -22.72 1.24
C PRO A 257 1.51 -22.82 -0.13
N ASP A 258 1.26 -21.85 -1.01
CA ASP A 258 1.82 -21.79 -2.37
C ASP A 258 3.36 -21.80 -2.36
N LEU A 259 3.99 -21.07 -1.42
CA LEU A 259 5.45 -21.08 -1.25
C LEU A 259 6.02 -22.44 -0.82
N LYS A 260 5.29 -23.19 0.00
CA LYS A 260 5.69 -24.53 0.47
C LYS A 260 5.59 -25.55 -0.65
N ASP A 261 4.53 -25.44 -1.46
CA ASP A 261 4.27 -26.31 -2.60
C ASP A 261 5.12 -25.94 -3.84
N GLY A 262 5.78 -24.77 -3.82
CA GLY A 262 6.69 -24.30 -4.86
C GLY A 262 6.01 -23.53 -6.01
N ASP A 263 4.74 -23.14 -5.86
CA ASP A 263 4.05 -22.26 -6.82
C ASP A 263 4.29 -20.79 -6.47
N TYR A 264 5.52 -20.33 -6.74
CA TYR A 264 5.93 -18.95 -6.50
C TYR A 264 5.04 -17.93 -7.25
N ASN A 265 4.56 -18.29 -8.44
CA ASN A 265 3.68 -17.43 -9.22
C ASN A 265 2.30 -17.25 -8.55
N ALA A 266 1.71 -18.32 -8.01
CA ALA A 266 0.49 -18.23 -7.21
C ALA A 266 0.73 -17.35 -5.97
N ALA A 267 1.79 -17.65 -5.20
CA ALA A 267 2.14 -16.90 -3.99
C ALA A 267 2.26 -15.37 -4.23
N PHE A 268 3.01 -14.96 -5.27
CA PHE A 268 3.19 -13.55 -5.61
C PHE A 268 1.93 -12.90 -6.18
N THR A 269 1.10 -13.66 -6.90
CA THR A 269 -0.18 -13.17 -7.41
C THR A 269 -1.17 -12.92 -6.27
N THR A 270 -1.30 -13.89 -5.35
CA THR A 270 -2.09 -13.79 -4.13
C THR A 270 -1.64 -12.60 -3.26
N TYR A 271 -0.33 -12.44 -3.07
CA TYR A 271 0.24 -11.28 -2.39
C TYR A 271 -0.17 -9.95 -3.04
N ALA A 272 0.00 -9.80 -4.37
CA ALA A 272 -0.34 -8.58 -5.09
C ALA A 272 -1.84 -8.23 -5.04
N GLU A 273 -2.72 -9.23 -5.05
CA GLU A 273 -4.17 -9.06 -4.91
C GLU A 273 -4.56 -8.65 -3.50
N GLN A 274 -4.02 -9.32 -2.48
CA GLN A 274 -4.28 -8.99 -1.09
C GLN A 274 -3.74 -7.60 -0.70
N CYS A 275 -2.60 -7.18 -1.24
CA CYS A 275 -2.12 -5.80 -1.06
C CYS A 275 -3.10 -4.74 -1.58
N ASP A 276 -3.76 -4.97 -2.71
CA ASP A 276 -4.79 -4.06 -3.24
C ASP A 276 -6.02 -3.99 -2.33
N GLU A 277 -6.43 -5.12 -1.77
CA GLU A 277 -7.55 -5.21 -0.82
C GLU A 277 -7.23 -4.50 0.50
N PHE A 278 -6.05 -4.75 1.07
CA PHE A 278 -5.54 -4.11 2.28
C PHE A 278 -5.48 -2.60 2.15
N LEU A 279 -4.84 -2.09 1.08
CA LEU A 279 -4.73 -0.66 0.82
C LEU A 279 -6.12 -0.02 0.60
N THR A 280 -7.04 -0.74 -0.07
CA THR A 280 -8.43 -0.29 -0.25
C THR A 280 -9.21 -0.20 1.07
N GLN A 281 -9.04 -1.16 1.97
CA GLN A 281 -9.75 -1.22 3.25
C GLN A 281 -9.17 -0.23 4.27
N ALA A 282 -7.83 -0.10 4.33
CA ALA A 282 -7.16 0.94 5.11
C ALA A 282 -7.62 2.35 4.71
N ARG A 283 -7.85 2.60 3.42
CA ARG A 283 -8.35 3.89 2.90
C ARG A 283 -9.80 4.20 3.27
N LYS A 284 -10.60 3.19 3.62
CA LYS A 284 -11.93 3.36 4.22
C LYS A 284 -11.88 3.59 5.74
N GLY A 285 -10.69 3.71 6.32
CA GLY A 285 -10.49 3.79 7.78
C GLY A 285 -10.68 2.44 8.48
N GLN A 286 -10.62 1.33 7.74
CA GLN A 286 -10.84 -0.03 8.24
C GLN A 286 -9.69 -0.94 7.78
N PRO A 287 -8.44 -0.71 8.22
CA PRO A 287 -7.33 -1.61 7.91
C PRO A 287 -7.60 -3.04 8.45
N TYR A 288 -6.88 -4.02 7.90
CA TYR A 288 -6.88 -5.38 8.44
C TYR A 288 -6.11 -5.34 9.75
N ASP A 289 -6.84 -5.43 10.86
CA ASP A 289 -6.34 -5.32 12.22
C ASP A 289 -7.15 -6.24 13.14
N VAL A 290 -6.74 -6.45 14.39
CA VAL A 290 -7.32 -7.42 15.35
C VAL A 290 -8.86 -7.41 15.40
N LYS A 291 -9.50 -6.25 15.20
CA LYS A 291 -10.96 -6.06 15.24
C LYS A 291 -11.68 -6.26 13.89
N ASN A 292 -10.93 -6.31 12.78
CA ASN A 292 -11.43 -6.23 11.41
C ASN A 292 -10.78 -7.27 10.46
N LEU A 293 -10.28 -8.38 10.98
CA LEU A 293 -9.83 -9.51 10.16
C LEU A 293 -11.03 -10.28 9.56
N PRO A 294 -10.90 -10.81 8.34
CA PRO A 294 -11.85 -11.79 7.80
C PRO A 294 -11.94 -13.00 8.73
N LYS A 295 -13.16 -13.38 9.09
CA LYS A 295 -13.40 -14.58 9.90
C LYS A 295 -13.39 -15.80 8.98
N GLU A 296 -12.32 -16.57 9.04
CA GLU A 296 -12.25 -17.87 8.37
C GLU A 296 -13.42 -18.77 8.83
N PRO A 297 -14.05 -19.53 7.92
CA PRO A 297 -15.09 -20.49 8.30
C PRO A 297 -14.49 -21.56 9.23
N LEU A 298 -15.21 -21.89 10.30
CA LEU A 298 -14.76 -22.89 11.29
C LEU A 298 -14.38 -24.21 10.59
N SER A 299 -13.14 -24.66 10.82
CA SER A 299 -12.62 -25.89 10.23
C SER A 299 -13.56 -27.07 10.49
N TRP A 300 -13.92 -27.80 9.43
CA TRP A 300 -15.02 -28.76 9.45
C TRP A 300 -14.86 -29.87 10.50
N TYR A 301 -13.62 -30.17 10.91
CA TYR A 301 -13.28 -31.13 11.97
C TYR A 301 -13.85 -30.78 13.35
N TRP A 302 -14.16 -29.51 13.62
CA TRP A 302 -14.82 -29.11 14.87
C TRP A 302 -16.25 -29.66 15.01
N ILE A 303 -16.93 -29.93 13.89
CA ILE A 303 -18.30 -30.46 13.87
C ILE A 303 -18.36 -31.90 14.44
N PRO A 304 -17.61 -32.90 13.92
CA PRO A 304 -17.57 -34.23 14.51
C PRO A 304 -16.95 -34.24 15.91
N GLY A 305 -15.97 -33.35 16.19
CA GLY A 305 -15.39 -33.22 17.53
C GLY A 305 -16.41 -32.79 18.59
N ALA A 306 -17.21 -31.76 18.31
CA ALA A 306 -18.27 -31.30 19.20
C ALA A 306 -19.38 -32.37 19.38
N LEU A 307 -19.75 -33.08 18.30
CA LEU A 307 -20.68 -34.20 18.37
C LEU A 307 -20.16 -35.35 19.23
N ALA A 308 -18.88 -35.72 19.11
CA ALA A 308 -18.27 -36.77 19.91
C ALA A 308 -18.21 -36.42 21.41
N ILE A 309 -17.86 -35.17 21.74
CA ILE A 309 -17.86 -34.69 23.14
C ILE A 309 -19.28 -34.67 23.71
N GLY A 310 -20.27 -34.17 22.95
CA GLY A 310 -21.67 -34.17 23.36
C GLY A 310 -22.22 -35.58 23.58
N PHE A 311 -21.92 -36.52 22.66
CA PHE A 311 -22.30 -37.92 22.80
C PHE A 311 -21.61 -38.60 23.99
N GLY A 312 -20.33 -38.32 24.23
CA GLY A 312 -19.59 -38.85 25.38
C GLY A 312 -20.16 -38.40 26.72
N LEU A 313 -20.49 -37.10 26.85
CA LEU A 313 -21.15 -36.56 28.05
C LEU A 313 -22.55 -37.17 28.25
N ALA A 314 -23.36 -37.27 27.20
CA ALA A 314 -24.66 -37.91 27.27
C ALA A 314 -24.55 -39.39 27.66
N PHE A 315 -23.59 -40.13 27.10
CA PHE A 315 -23.34 -41.53 27.40
C PHE A 315 -22.93 -41.75 28.86
N LEU A 316 -22.05 -40.89 29.41
CA LEU A 316 -21.66 -40.94 30.82
C LEU A 316 -22.86 -40.72 31.75
N ILE A 317 -23.69 -39.71 31.47
CA ILE A 317 -24.91 -39.40 32.26
C ILE A 317 -25.89 -40.58 32.21
N VAL A 318 -26.20 -41.09 31.01
CA VAL A 318 -27.13 -42.23 30.83
C VAL A 318 -26.59 -43.50 31.48
N THR A 319 -25.28 -43.75 31.45
CA THR A 319 -24.66 -44.90 32.12
C THR A 319 -24.74 -44.78 33.65
N GLY A 320 -24.53 -43.58 34.19
CA GLY A 320 -24.75 -43.28 35.61
C GLY A 320 -26.20 -43.51 36.05
N MET A 321 -27.17 -43.01 35.27
CA MET A 321 -28.59 -43.24 35.51
C MET A 321 -28.96 -44.73 35.43
N LYS A 322 -28.43 -45.46 34.44
CA LYS A 322 -28.62 -46.91 34.30
C LYS A 322 -28.13 -47.67 35.54
N GLY A 323 -27.02 -47.24 36.16
CA GLY A 323 -26.52 -47.83 37.41
C GLY A 323 -27.45 -47.64 38.62
N GLN A 324 -28.35 -46.65 38.58
CA GLN A 324 -29.34 -46.40 39.63
C GLN A 324 -30.66 -47.16 39.40
N LEU A 325 -30.88 -47.72 38.22
CA LEU A 325 -32.07 -48.53 37.91
C LEU A 325 -31.92 -49.93 38.49
N LYS A 326 -32.56 -50.19 39.65
CA LYS A 326 -32.81 -51.54 40.14
C LYS A 326 -33.72 -52.29 39.13
N SER A 327 -33.10 -53.09 38.26
CA SER A 327 -33.82 -54.00 37.38
C SER A 327 -34.50 -55.09 38.19
N VAL A 328 -35.81 -54.96 38.40
CA VAL A 328 -36.63 -56.02 39.01
C VAL A 328 -36.80 -57.12 37.97
N TYR A 329 -36.23 -58.30 38.23
CA TYR A 329 -36.52 -59.49 37.44
C TYR A 329 -37.99 -59.89 37.63
N HIS A 330 -38.62 -60.45 36.59
CA HIS A 330 -40.02 -60.86 36.65
C HIS A 330 -40.16 -62.10 37.55
N GLN A 331 -40.54 -61.88 38.81
CA GLN A 331 -40.62 -62.92 39.83
C GLN A 331 -41.98 -63.65 39.74
N THR A 332 -41.99 -64.94 39.40
CA THR A 332 -43.21 -65.75 39.20
C THR A 332 -43.82 -66.29 40.51
N GLY A 333 -43.88 -65.46 41.56
CA GLY A 333 -44.43 -65.83 42.87
C GLY A 333 -45.21 -64.68 43.51
N ALA A 334 -46.53 -64.82 43.61
CA ALA A 334 -47.42 -63.74 44.06
C ALA A 334 -47.47 -63.52 45.59
N THR A 335 -46.72 -64.29 46.38
CA THR A 335 -46.89 -64.37 47.84
C THR A 335 -45.99 -63.46 48.67
N ASP A 336 -44.96 -62.85 48.08
CA ASP A 336 -43.95 -62.05 48.84
C ASP A 336 -44.13 -60.52 48.75
N TYR A 337 -45.18 -60.04 48.08
CA TYR A 337 -45.46 -58.60 47.94
C TYR A 337 -46.17 -57.96 49.15
N ILE A 338 -46.41 -58.71 50.24
CA ILE A 338 -47.05 -58.19 51.46
C ILE A 338 -46.21 -58.53 52.69
N LYS A 339 -45.34 -57.60 53.09
CA LYS A 339 -44.59 -57.71 54.35
C LYS A 339 -45.49 -57.25 55.51
N LYS A 340 -45.95 -58.20 56.33
CA LYS A 340 -46.81 -57.94 57.50
C LYS A 340 -46.13 -56.90 58.43
N ASN A 341 -46.87 -55.87 58.84
CA ASN A 341 -46.41 -54.69 59.60
C ASN A 341 -45.41 -53.74 58.89
N SER A 342 -45.37 -53.66 57.55
CA SER A 342 -44.50 -52.69 56.84
C SER A 342 -45.04 -51.27 56.71
N LEU A 343 -46.25 -50.97 57.21
CA LEU A 343 -46.89 -49.67 57.05
C LEU A 343 -46.71 -48.83 58.31
N GLN A 344 -45.53 -48.20 58.43
CA GLN A 344 -45.29 -47.10 59.36
C GLN A 344 -45.25 -45.79 58.58
N ILE A 345 -46.29 -44.95 58.72
CA ILE A 345 -46.29 -43.57 58.24
C ILE A 345 -45.73 -42.71 59.39
N THR A 346 -44.46 -42.34 59.28
CA THR A 346 -43.73 -41.63 60.33
C THR A 346 -43.12 -40.32 59.81
N ASN A 347 -44.01 -39.40 59.43
CA ASN A 347 -43.89 -37.94 59.52
C ASN A 347 -42.81 -37.16 58.72
N ALA A 348 -43.20 -35.98 58.20
CA ALA A 348 -42.38 -34.79 57.85
C ALA A 348 -41.15 -34.96 56.90
N GLN A 349 -40.68 -34.01 56.08
CA GLN A 349 -41.08 -32.69 55.57
C GLN A 349 -40.20 -32.46 54.29
N GLU A 350 -40.35 -31.49 53.39
CA GLU A 350 -41.13 -30.23 53.32
C GLU A 350 -41.44 -29.88 51.84
N PHE A 351 -42.07 -28.73 51.56
CA PHE A 351 -42.15 -28.15 50.21
C PHE A 351 -41.48 -26.77 50.17
N PHE A 352 -40.44 -26.61 49.34
CA PHE A 352 -39.88 -25.29 49.03
C PHE A 352 -40.84 -24.52 48.12
N LEU A 353 -41.51 -23.51 48.67
CA LEU A 353 -42.55 -22.73 47.98
C LEU A 353 -42.02 -21.52 47.19
N TYR A 354 -40.75 -21.12 47.37
CA TYR A 354 -40.14 -20.02 46.61
C TYR A 354 -38.67 -20.29 46.32
N SER A 355 -38.28 -20.16 45.05
CA SER A 355 -36.89 -20.01 44.61
C SER A 355 -36.65 -18.57 44.16
N ASN A 356 -35.93 -17.78 44.96
CA ASN A 356 -35.40 -16.50 44.46
C ASN A 356 -34.21 -16.80 43.52
N VAL A 357 -34.34 -16.37 42.27
CA VAL A 357 -33.28 -16.47 41.26
C VAL A 357 -32.67 -15.09 41.04
N ASP A 358 -31.69 -14.74 41.88
CA ASP A 358 -30.88 -13.54 41.67
C ASP A 358 -29.90 -13.75 40.52
N LYS A 359 -30.27 -13.28 39.32
CA LYS A 359 -29.35 -13.17 38.19
C LYS A 359 -28.41 -11.97 38.40
N LYS A 360 -27.29 -12.21 39.09
CA LYS A 360 -26.17 -11.28 39.02
C LYS A 360 -25.45 -11.48 37.68
N ALA A 361 -25.44 -10.45 36.83
CA ALA A 361 -24.63 -10.47 35.62
C ALA A 361 -23.17 -10.72 36.02
N LYS A 362 -22.56 -11.78 35.48
CA LYS A 362 -21.11 -11.95 35.54
C LYS A 362 -20.54 -10.76 34.77
N PRO A 363 -19.72 -9.88 35.38
CA PRO A 363 -19.04 -8.86 34.60
C PRO A 363 -18.23 -9.62 33.54
N GLU A 364 -18.37 -9.22 32.28
CA GLU A 364 -17.44 -9.69 31.26
C GLU A 364 -16.03 -9.32 31.74
N PRO A 365 -15.02 -10.18 31.51
CA PRO A 365 -13.65 -9.77 31.76
C PRO A 365 -13.44 -8.46 31.00
N SER A 366 -13.00 -7.41 31.71
CA SER A 366 -12.65 -6.15 31.08
C SER A 366 -11.75 -6.48 29.91
N SER A 367 -12.21 -6.20 28.69
CA SER A 367 -11.45 -6.50 27.48
C SER A 367 -10.06 -5.94 27.67
N SER A 368 -9.05 -6.82 27.66
CA SER A 368 -7.68 -6.37 27.46
C SER A 368 -7.74 -5.47 26.24
N SER A 369 -7.18 -4.27 26.38
CA SER A 369 -7.12 -3.34 25.28
C SER A 369 -6.13 -3.92 24.29
N ASP A 370 -6.62 -4.79 23.41
CA ASP A 370 -5.89 -5.30 22.26
C ASP A 370 -5.62 -4.07 21.40
N SER A 371 -4.44 -3.49 21.61
CA SER A 371 -3.90 -2.36 20.91
C SER A 371 -3.45 -2.84 19.53
N GLY A 372 -4.45 -3.06 18.67
CA GLY A 372 -4.24 -3.26 17.25
C GLY A 372 -3.52 -2.07 16.62
N GLY A 373 -2.78 -2.35 15.57
CA GLY A 373 -1.80 -1.44 14.99
C GLY A 373 -0.55 -2.19 14.51
N SER A 374 0.44 -1.41 14.14
CA SER A 374 1.65 -1.89 13.47
C SER A 374 2.86 -1.60 14.34
N SER A 375 3.67 -2.63 14.57
CA SER A 375 5.02 -2.48 15.11
C SER A 375 5.93 -1.80 14.08
N THR A 376 6.90 -1.03 14.57
CA THR A 376 7.89 -0.32 13.74
C THR A 376 9.28 -0.41 14.34
N HIS A 377 10.28 -0.59 13.48
CA HIS A 377 11.70 -0.53 13.78
C HIS A 377 12.41 0.45 12.83
N THR A 378 13.72 0.64 13.03
CA THR A 378 14.54 1.56 12.23
C THR A 378 15.55 0.76 11.39
N SER A 379 15.67 1.08 10.10
CA SER A 379 16.64 0.47 9.17
C SER A 379 18.06 1.03 9.34
N SER A 380 19.03 0.47 8.61
CA SER A 380 20.41 0.98 8.59
C SER A 380 20.55 2.40 8.02
N SER A 381 19.51 2.92 7.34
CA SER A 381 19.48 4.27 6.76
C SER A 381 18.66 5.26 7.61
N ASP A 382 18.43 4.97 8.89
CA ASP A 382 17.61 5.76 9.83
C ASP A 382 16.13 5.95 9.40
N ARG A 383 15.62 5.10 8.50
CA ARG A 383 14.21 5.11 8.06
C ARG A 383 13.36 4.21 8.95
N SER A 384 12.06 4.54 9.06
CA SER A 384 11.10 3.74 9.84
C SER A 384 10.41 2.72 8.97
N HIS A 385 10.46 1.45 9.38
CA HIS A 385 9.85 0.31 8.71
C HIS A 385 8.93 -0.41 9.68
N GLY A 386 7.80 -0.92 9.19
CA GLY A 386 7.09 -2.03 9.81
C GLY A 386 7.39 -3.31 9.03
N GLY A 387 6.90 -4.45 9.50
CA GLY A 387 7.05 -5.67 8.73
C GLY A 387 6.75 -6.96 9.48
N SER A 388 6.85 -8.07 8.75
CA SER A 388 6.75 -9.42 9.29
C SER A 388 7.49 -10.39 8.39
N GLY A 389 8.05 -11.46 8.94
CA GLY A 389 8.82 -12.44 8.18
C GLY A 389 8.85 -13.81 8.85
N GLY A 390 9.32 -14.79 8.08
CA GLY A 390 9.36 -16.17 8.54
C GLY A 390 10.13 -17.09 7.59
N SER A 391 9.84 -18.38 7.67
CA SER A 391 10.37 -19.43 6.79
C SER A 391 9.25 -20.22 6.12
N PHE A 392 9.61 -20.93 5.04
CA PHE A 392 8.70 -21.74 4.22
C PHE A 392 9.37 -23.03 3.74
#